data_AF-A0A927N4Q3-F1
#
_entry.id   AF-A0A927N4Q3-F1
#
_cell.length_a   1.000
_cell.length_b   1.000
_cell.length_c   1.000
_cell.angle_alpha   90.00
_cell.angle_beta   90.00
_cell.angle_gamma   90.00
#
_symmetry.space_group_name_H-M   'P 1'
#
loop_
_entity.id
_entity.type
_entity.pdbx_description
1 polymer ?
#
loop_
_entity_poly.entity_id
_entity_poly.type
_entity_poly.pdbx_seq_one_letter_code
_entity_poly.pdbx_strand_id
1 'polypeptide(L)'
;MFRRRTTTEPAPAETVTEPAPSDRVGGKGRPTPKRREAEQARKTRVSAPRDRKEAMRQQRDKSRAERSKMQQAMATGDDRYLPARDKGPVRRFVRDFVDSRRTPAEYLLPYFLVIFIFMTLPIPSVRVIATYLWLVAIIVVPLDLIFLSRRLKKQLREEFPNESHRGAVSYGVMRSTQIRRLRLPKPQVRPGGKPMNKD
;
A
#
# COMPACT_ATOMS: atom_id res chain seq x y z
N MET A 1 8.24 12.29 -49.28
CA MET A 1 7.48 12.85 -50.42
C MET A 1 6.13 12.16 -50.50
N PHE A 2 5.05 12.96 -50.59
CA PHE A 2 3.71 12.74 -51.18
C PHE A 2 3.15 11.30 -51.28
N ARG A 3 1.89 10.97 -50.93
CA ARG A 3 0.66 11.72 -51.24
C ARG A 3 -0.53 11.15 -50.44
N ARG A 4 -1.30 12.04 -49.82
CA ARG A 4 -2.67 11.83 -49.32
C ARG A 4 -3.64 11.87 -50.52
N ARG A 5 -4.65 10.99 -50.58
CA ARG A 5 -5.89 11.30 -51.33
C ARG A 5 -7.10 10.65 -50.66
N THR A 6 -7.89 11.54 -50.07
CA THR A 6 -9.31 11.42 -49.71
C THR A 6 -10.17 11.37 -50.97
N THR A 7 -11.23 10.57 -50.95
CA THR A 7 -12.44 10.81 -51.75
C THR A 7 -13.65 10.56 -50.86
N THR A 8 -14.54 11.55 -50.84
CA THR A 8 -15.80 11.62 -50.08
C THR A 8 -16.95 11.70 -51.08
N GLU A 9 -18.01 10.93 -50.82
CA GLU A 9 -19.45 11.06 -51.20
C GLU A 9 -19.93 10.82 -52.65
N PRO A 10 -21.23 10.47 -52.88
CA PRO A 10 -22.41 10.64 -51.99
C PRO A 10 -23.36 9.42 -51.78
N ALA A 11 -24.24 9.56 -50.78
CA ALA A 11 -25.48 8.78 -50.54
C ALA A 11 -26.60 9.24 -51.53
N PRO A 12 -27.75 8.52 -51.74
CA PRO A 12 -28.73 8.21 -50.68
C PRO A 12 -29.59 6.92 -50.85
N ALA A 13 -30.49 6.73 -49.86
CA ALA A 13 -31.75 5.97 -49.85
C ALA A 13 -31.80 4.61 -49.10
N GLU A 14 -32.20 4.72 -47.84
CA GLU A 14 -33.23 3.96 -47.11
C GLU A 14 -33.39 2.44 -47.32
N THR A 15 -33.09 1.67 -46.26
CA THR A 15 -33.99 0.60 -45.81
C THR A 15 -33.87 0.43 -44.29
N VAL A 16 -34.99 0.65 -43.62
CA VAL A 16 -35.20 0.46 -42.18
C VAL A 16 -35.16 -1.03 -41.85
N THR A 17 -34.32 -1.44 -40.90
CA THR A 17 -34.61 -2.66 -40.10
C THR A 17 -34.04 -2.49 -38.69
N GLU A 18 -34.96 -2.20 -37.80
CA GLU A 18 -34.85 -2.21 -36.35
C GLU A 18 -34.44 -3.61 -35.83
N PRO A 19 -33.42 -3.75 -34.95
CA PRO A 19 -33.32 -4.92 -34.09
C PRO A 19 -33.97 -4.59 -32.74
N ALA A 20 -35.12 -5.24 -32.53
CA ALA A 20 -35.89 -5.23 -31.29
C ALA A 20 -35.03 -5.64 -30.06
N PRO A 21 -35.39 -5.17 -28.85
CA PRO A 21 -34.62 -5.36 -27.64
C PRO A 21 -34.90 -6.74 -27.03
N SER A 22 -33.91 -7.63 -26.92
CA SER A 22 -34.09 -8.89 -26.20
C SER A 22 -33.86 -8.73 -24.70
N ASP A 23 -34.96 -8.40 -24.03
CA ASP A 23 -35.42 -8.93 -22.75
C ASP A 23 -34.43 -9.24 -21.62
N ARG A 24 -34.62 -8.46 -20.55
CA ARG A 24 -34.33 -8.83 -19.16
C ARG A 24 -35.11 -10.11 -18.80
N VAL A 25 -34.50 -11.30 -18.90
CA VAL A 25 -35.12 -12.53 -18.39
C VAL A 25 -34.76 -12.74 -16.92
N GLY A 26 -35.35 -11.92 -16.07
CA GLY A 26 -35.60 -12.25 -14.66
C GLY A 26 -36.83 -13.14 -14.56
N GLY A 27 -36.70 -14.42 -14.92
CA GLY A 27 -37.78 -15.40 -14.84
C GLY A 27 -37.39 -16.59 -13.98
N LYS A 28 -38.20 -16.93 -12.96
CA LYS A 28 -38.13 -18.20 -12.22
C LYS A 28 -38.54 -19.33 -13.17
N GLY A 29 -37.60 -19.80 -13.99
CA GLY A 29 -37.83 -20.84 -14.99
C GLY A 29 -36.58 -21.60 -15.40
N ARG A 30 -35.43 -21.38 -14.76
CA ARG A 30 -34.31 -22.31 -14.90
C ARG A 30 -34.65 -23.59 -14.13
N PRO A 31 -34.50 -24.79 -14.74
CA PRO A 31 -34.61 -26.04 -14.03
C PRO A 31 -33.75 -25.98 -12.77
N THR A 32 -34.36 -26.25 -11.60
CA THR A 32 -33.58 -26.45 -10.39
C THR A 32 -32.59 -27.59 -10.66
N PRO A 33 -31.28 -27.41 -10.39
CA PRO A 33 -30.29 -28.43 -10.69
C PRO A 33 -30.74 -29.75 -10.08
N LYS A 34 -30.71 -30.82 -10.87
CA LYS A 34 -31.15 -32.15 -10.43
C LYS A 34 -30.39 -32.48 -9.14
N ARG A 35 -31.08 -33.00 -8.11
CA ARG A 35 -30.52 -33.20 -6.76
C ARG A 35 -29.10 -33.79 -6.76
N ARG A 36 -28.82 -34.73 -7.67
CA ARG A 36 -27.50 -35.35 -7.87
C ARG A 36 -26.41 -34.37 -8.30
N GLU A 37 -26.71 -33.44 -9.20
CA GLU A 37 -25.79 -32.39 -9.66
C GLU A 37 -25.58 -31.34 -8.57
N ALA A 38 -26.64 -30.97 -7.84
CA ALA A 38 -26.55 -30.07 -6.69
C ALA A 38 -25.68 -30.69 -5.58
N GLU A 39 -25.86 -31.98 -5.27
CA GLU A 39 -25.07 -32.71 -4.28
C GLU A 39 -23.63 -32.95 -4.74
N GLN A 40 -23.38 -33.26 -6.02
CA GLN A 40 -22.03 -33.36 -6.58
C GLN A 40 -21.31 -32.02 -6.57
N ALA A 41 -21.97 -30.93 -6.97
CA ALA A 41 -21.43 -29.58 -6.92
C ALA A 41 -21.10 -29.16 -5.47
N ARG A 42 -21.90 -29.59 -4.49
CA ARG A 42 -21.64 -29.38 -3.06
C ARG A 42 -20.45 -30.20 -2.58
N LYS A 43 -20.33 -31.46 -3.02
CA LYS A 43 -19.21 -32.37 -2.70
C LYS A 43 -17.89 -31.91 -3.32
N THR A 44 -17.87 -31.41 -4.54
CA THR A 44 -16.66 -30.84 -5.17
C THR A 44 -16.18 -29.56 -4.49
N ARG A 45 -17.08 -28.80 -3.85
CA ARG A 45 -16.71 -27.60 -3.07
C ARG A 45 -16.13 -27.93 -1.68
N VAL A 46 -16.39 -29.13 -1.16
CA VAL A 46 -16.02 -29.56 0.21
C VAL A 46 -15.05 -30.74 0.21
N SER A 47 -14.69 -31.31 -0.95
CA SER A 47 -13.82 -32.48 -1.00
C SER A 47 -12.45 -32.14 -0.45
N ALA A 48 -12.13 -32.74 0.71
CA ALA A 48 -10.78 -32.80 1.23
C ALA A 48 -9.84 -33.40 0.15
N PRO A 49 -8.55 -33.02 0.13
CA PRO A 49 -7.60 -33.56 -0.83
C PRO A 49 -7.56 -35.08 -0.72
N ARG A 50 -7.68 -35.78 -1.84
CA ARG A 50 -7.74 -37.25 -1.87
C ARG A 50 -6.38 -37.91 -1.63
N ASP A 51 -5.30 -37.17 -1.84
CA ASP A 51 -3.92 -37.64 -1.72
C ASP A 51 -3.03 -36.59 -1.01
N ARG A 52 -1.99 -37.04 -0.30
CA ARG A 52 -0.99 -36.21 0.37
C ARG A 52 -0.28 -35.28 -0.61
N LYS A 53 -0.05 -35.73 -1.85
CA LYS A 53 0.56 -34.91 -2.92
C LYS A 53 -0.37 -33.80 -3.40
N GLU A 54 -1.67 -34.08 -3.52
CA GLU A 54 -2.68 -33.08 -3.85
C GLU A 54 -2.91 -32.09 -2.69
N ALA A 55 -2.91 -32.58 -1.44
CA ALA A 55 -2.98 -31.73 -0.26
C ALA A 55 -1.81 -30.73 -0.22
N MET A 56 -0.58 -31.22 -0.48
CA MET A 56 0.61 -30.38 -0.51
C MET A 56 0.61 -29.40 -1.68
N ARG A 57 0.11 -29.78 -2.86
CA ARG A 57 -0.09 -28.87 -4.00
C ARG A 57 -1.09 -27.77 -3.66
N GLN A 58 -2.26 -28.13 -3.14
CA GLN A 58 -3.27 -27.16 -2.71
C GLN A 58 -2.77 -26.24 -1.60
N GLN A 59 -1.98 -26.75 -0.64
CA GLN A 59 -1.39 -25.94 0.41
C GLN A 59 -0.36 -24.96 -0.16
N ARG A 60 0.49 -25.40 -1.10
CA ARG A 60 1.43 -24.52 -1.81
C ARG A 60 0.71 -23.45 -2.62
N ASP A 61 -0.37 -23.79 -3.30
CA ASP A 61 -1.15 -22.85 -4.10
C ASP A 61 -1.89 -21.83 -3.21
N LYS A 62 -2.45 -22.28 -2.09
CA LYS A 62 -3.02 -21.39 -1.06
C LYS A 62 -1.96 -20.45 -0.48
N SER A 63 -0.79 -20.96 -0.10
CA SER A 63 0.31 -20.13 0.40
C SER A 63 0.84 -19.15 -0.66
N ARG A 64 0.89 -19.55 -1.94
CA ARG A 64 1.25 -18.63 -3.05
C ARG A 64 0.21 -17.52 -3.20
N ALA A 65 -1.08 -17.87 -3.15
CA ALA A 65 -2.19 -16.92 -3.25
C ALA A 65 -2.26 -15.97 -2.04
N GLU A 66 -1.94 -16.44 -0.84
CA GLU A 66 -1.85 -15.60 0.36
C GLU A 66 -0.66 -14.64 0.27
N ARG A 67 0.50 -15.12 -0.17
CA ARG A 67 1.69 -14.28 -0.37
C ARG A 67 1.44 -13.20 -1.43
N SER A 68 0.80 -13.54 -2.55
CA SER A 68 0.49 -12.55 -3.58
C SER A 68 -0.51 -11.50 -3.07
N LYS A 69 -1.54 -11.91 -2.31
CA LYS A 69 -2.47 -10.98 -1.64
C LYS A 69 -1.77 -10.08 -0.64
N MET A 70 -0.86 -10.62 0.19
CA MET A 70 -0.06 -9.81 1.12
C MET A 70 0.83 -8.82 0.37
N GLN A 71 1.49 -9.22 -0.72
CA GLN A 71 2.31 -8.31 -1.53
C GLN A 71 1.46 -7.20 -2.17
N GLN A 72 0.30 -7.55 -2.72
CA GLN A 72 -0.65 -6.58 -3.24
C GLN A 72 -1.17 -5.65 -2.14
N ALA A 73 -1.47 -6.16 -0.96
CA ALA A 73 -1.89 -5.37 0.19
C ALA A 73 -0.80 -4.41 0.68
N MET A 74 0.47 -4.81 0.62
CA MET A 74 1.60 -3.94 0.93
C MET A 74 1.78 -2.82 -0.11
N ALA A 75 1.41 -3.07 -1.37
CA ALA A 75 1.49 -2.10 -2.45
C ALA A 75 0.29 -1.14 -2.48
N THR A 76 -0.92 -1.68 -2.34
CA THR A 76 -2.21 -0.96 -2.40
C THR A 76 -2.61 -0.39 -1.05
N GLY A 77 -2.03 -0.88 0.05
CA GLY A 77 -2.37 -0.50 1.43
C GLY A 77 -3.76 -0.93 1.89
N ASP A 78 -4.33 -1.99 1.32
CA ASP A 78 -5.61 -2.55 1.80
C ASP A 78 -5.41 -3.17 3.20
N ASP A 79 -5.96 -2.50 4.21
CA ASP A 79 -5.85 -2.87 5.63
C ASP A 79 -6.34 -4.28 5.95
N ARG A 80 -7.19 -4.87 5.10
CA ARG A 80 -7.76 -6.21 5.35
C ARG A 80 -6.73 -7.33 5.29
N TYR A 81 -5.72 -7.18 4.42
CA TYR A 81 -4.71 -8.19 4.12
C TYR A 81 -3.31 -7.84 4.64
N LEU A 82 -3.19 -6.74 5.41
CA LEU A 82 -1.95 -6.36 6.08
C LEU A 82 -1.62 -7.31 7.24
N PRO A 83 -0.32 -7.47 7.58
CA PRO A 83 0.11 -8.17 8.78
C PRO A 83 -0.54 -7.57 10.04
N ALA A 84 -0.76 -8.39 11.07
CA ALA A 84 -1.39 -7.96 12.32
C ALA A 84 -0.67 -6.78 13.01
N ARG A 85 0.61 -6.54 12.72
CA ARG A 85 1.41 -5.42 13.25
C ARG A 85 1.03 -4.07 12.64
N ASP A 86 0.63 -4.06 11.37
CA ASP A 86 0.35 -2.86 10.57
C ASP A 86 -1.14 -2.62 10.37
N LYS A 87 -1.98 -3.57 10.79
CA LYS A 87 -3.42 -3.56 10.64
C LYS A 87 -4.12 -2.65 11.66
N GLY A 88 -5.19 -1.98 11.22
CA GLY A 88 -6.13 -1.28 12.06
C GLY A 88 -6.17 0.24 11.84
N PRO A 89 -7.27 0.90 12.25
CA PRO A 89 -7.51 2.33 12.04
C PRO A 89 -6.43 3.21 12.68
N VAL A 90 -6.03 2.93 13.93
CA VAL A 90 -4.91 3.61 14.60
C VAL A 90 -3.62 3.53 13.79
N ARG A 91 -3.27 2.34 13.28
CA ARG A 91 -2.02 2.12 12.53
C ARG A 91 -2.06 2.82 11.18
N ARG A 92 -3.22 2.84 10.52
CA ARG A 92 -3.43 3.59 9.28
C ARG A 92 -3.23 5.09 9.49
N PHE A 93 -3.86 5.65 10.52
CA PHE A 93 -3.69 7.05 10.87
C PHE A 93 -2.22 7.39 11.15
N VAL A 94 -1.50 6.56 11.92
CA VAL A 94 -0.07 6.76 12.17
C VAL A 94 0.74 6.75 10.87
N ARG A 95 0.45 5.83 9.95
CA ARG A 95 1.11 5.78 8.63
C ARG A 95 0.87 7.07 7.85
N ASP A 96 -0.38 7.49 7.72
CA ASP A 96 -0.77 8.67 6.96
C ASP A 96 -0.21 9.95 7.59
N PHE A 97 -0.22 10.06 8.91
CA PHE A 97 0.36 11.18 9.66
C PHE A 97 1.87 11.30 9.43
N VAL A 98 2.62 10.20 9.53
CA VAL A 98 4.08 10.20 9.35
C VAL A 98 4.42 10.43 7.87
N ASP A 99 3.71 9.76 6.96
CA ASP A 99 3.99 9.81 5.52
C ASP A 99 3.58 11.14 4.85
N SER A 100 2.68 11.91 5.49
CA SER A 100 2.32 13.27 5.07
C SER A 100 3.42 14.31 5.34
N ARG A 101 4.41 13.98 6.19
CA ARG A 101 5.46 14.91 6.63
C ARG A 101 6.80 14.56 5.99
N ARG A 102 7.66 15.58 5.84
CA ARG A 102 9.09 15.35 5.59
C ARG A 102 9.78 15.35 6.95
N THR A 103 10.26 14.19 7.39
CA THR A 103 11.03 14.09 8.63
C THR A 103 12.52 14.10 8.32
N PRO A 104 13.33 14.94 8.99
CA PRO A 104 14.79 14.91 8.85
C PRO A 104 15.38 13.54 9.20
N ALA A 105 14.68 12.74 10.02
CA ALA A 105 15.01 11.35 10.32
C ALA A 105 15.15 10.44 9.08
N GLU A 106 14.48 10.73 7.96
CA GLU A 106 14.64 9.96 6.71
C GLU A 106 16.03 10.13 6.09
N TYR A 107 16.65 11.29 6.32
CA TYR A 107 17.96 11.66 5.82
C TYR A 107 19.07 11.35 6.81
N LEU A 108 18.76 10.75 7.96
CA LEU A 108 19.72 10.44 9.02
C LEU A 108 20.87 9.54 8.51
N LEU A 109 20.53 8.47 7.78
CA LEU A 109 21.51 7.53 7.23
C LEU A 109 22.43 8.18 6.18
N PRO A 110 21.91 8.86 5.13
CA PRO A 110 22.74 9.62 4.21
C PRO A 110 23.57 10.71 4.89
N TYR A 111 23.00 11.41 5.87
CA TYR A 111 23.66 12.47 6.62
C TYR A 111 24.86 11.95 7.42
N PHE A 112 24.70 10.83 8.13
CA PHE A 112 25.81 10.18 8.82
C PHE A 112 26.88 9.67 7.87
N LEU A 113 26.51 9.17 6.69
CA LEU A 113 27.48 8.77 5.67
C LEU A 113 28.32 9.96 5.20
N VAL A 114 27.70 11.12 4.96
CA VAL A 114 28.41 12.35 4.56
C VAL A 114 29.37 12.83 5.66
N ILE A 115 28.91 12.87 6.92
CA ILE A 115 29.78 13.23 8.05
C ILE A 115 30.95 12.25 8.16
N PHE A 116 30.67 10.95 8.05
CA PHE A 116 31.69 9.92 8.15
C PHE A 116 32.76 10.11 7.07
N ILE A 117 32.38 10.35 5.82
CA ILE A 117 33.32 10.65 4.73
C ILE A 117 34.17 11.87 5.10
N PHE A 118 33.57 12.98 5.54
CA PHE A 118 34.32 14.16 5.95
C PHE A 118 35.28 13.92 7.12
N MET A 119 34.91 13.03 8.04
CA MET A 119 35.78 12.64 9.16
C MET A 119 36.99 11.83 8.71
N THR A 120 36.86 11.03 7.64
CA THR A 120 37.95 10.21 7.08
C THR A 120 38.95 11.00 6.23
N LEU A 121 38.62 12.21 5.80
CA LEU A 121 39.53 13.04 5.00
C LEU A 121 40.72 13.53 5.85
N PRO A 122 41.94 13.58 5.29
CA PRO A 122 43.15 14.03 6.00
C PRO A 122 43.25 15.56 6.11
N ILE A 123 42.13 16.28 6.05
CA ILE A 123 42.09 17.75 6.07
C ILE A 123 41.58 18.20 7.46
N PRO A 124 42.41 18.86 8.29
CA PRO A 124 42.04 19.23 9.67
C PRO A 124 40.80 20.11 9.78
N SER A 125 40.66 21.12 8.90
CA SER A 125 39.50 22.03 8.89
C SER A 125 38.19 21.29 8.60
N VAL A 126 38.20 20.36 7.64
CA VAL A 126 37.03 19.54 7.31
C VAL A 126 36.62 18.63 8.47
N ARG A 127 37.60 18.05 9.17
CA ARG A 127 37.32 17.21 10.35
C ARG A 127 36.65 18.01 11.47
N VAL A 128 37.12 19.22 11.76
CA VAL A 128 36.50 20.11 12.76
C VAL A 128 35.05 20.42 12.40
N ILE A 129 34.79 20.76 11.14
CA ILE A 129 33.42 21.01 10.64
C ILE A 129 32.56 19.75 10.80
N ALA A 130 33.07 18.57 10.44
CA ALA A 130 32.37 17.30 10.60
C ALA A 130 32.03 17.00 12.07
N THR A 131 32.93 17.31 13.00
CA THR A 131 32.67 17.17 14.45
C THR A 131 31.54 18.08 14.91
N TYR A 132 31.52 19.35 14.50
CA TYR A 132 30.41 20.24 14.84
C TYR A 132 29.08 19.78 14.22
N LEU A 133 29.09 19.34 12.95
CA LEU A 133 27.91 18.76 12.29
C LEU A 133 27.39 17.52 13.01
N TRP A 134 28.29 16.67 13.52
CA TRP A 134 27.94 15.52 14.34
C TRP A 134 27.29 15.93 15.67
N LEU A 135 27.87 16.91 16.38
CA LEU A 135 27.32 17.44 17.64
C LEU A 135 25.96 18.11 17.44
N VAL A 136 25.75 18.82 16.33
CA VAL A 136 24.43 19.38 16.03
C VAL A 136 23.41 18.27 15.80
N ALA A 137 23.77 17.23 15.07
CA ALA A 137 22.86 16.14 14.75
C ALA A 137 22.46 15.30 15.97
N ILE A 138 23.37 15.09 16.93
CA ILE A 138 23.05 14.36 18.17
C ILE A 138 22.01 15.11 19.01
N ILE A 139 21.84 16.42 18.82
CA ILE A 139 20.83 17.24 19.50
C ILE A 139 19.54 17.31 18.66
N VAL A 140 19.66 17.67 17.38
CA VAL A 140 18.52 17.94 16.50
C VAL A 140 17.68 16.68 16.25
N VAL A 141 18.30 15.53 16.06
CA VAL A 141 17.59 14.29 15.70
C VAL A 141 16.72 13.77 16.86
N PRO A 142 17.22 13.65 18.11
CA PRO A 142 16.36 13.30 19.24
C PRO A 142 15.25 14.32 19.48
N LEU A 143 15.52 15.61 19.31
CA LEU A 143 14.48 16.64 19.43
C LEU A 143 13.36 16.40 18.41
N ASP A 144 13.68 16.19 17.13
CA ASP A 144 12.67 15.90 16.10
C ASP A 144 11.84 14.64 16.45
N LEU A 145 12.49 13.57 16.91
CA LEU A 145 11.81 12.34 17.34
C LEU A 145 10.87 12.56 18.53
N ILE A 146 11.27 13.38 19.51
CA ILE A 146 10.44 13.75 20.67
C ILE A 146 9.26 14.61 20.21
N PHE A 147 9.49 15.61 19.37
CA PHE A 147 8.43 16.48 18.83
C PHE A 147 7.41 15.68 18.01
N LEU A 148 7.88 14.76 17.16
CA LEU A 148 7.03 13.84 16.42
C LEU A 148 6.17 12.99 17.35
N SER A 149 6.79 12.38 18.37
CA SER A 149 6.13 11.53 19.34
C SER A 149 5.05 12.28 20.12
N ARG A 150 5.35 13.51 20.58
CA ARG A 150 4.39 14.35 21.32
C ARG A 150 3.21 14.76 20.44
N ARG A 151 3.46 15.19 19.21
CA ARG A 151 2.41 15.56 18.27
C ARG A 151 1.53 14.37 17.89
N LEU A 152 2.14 13.22 17.61
CA LEU A 152 1.41 12.00 17.28
C LEU A 152 0.52 11.55 18.45
N LYS A 153 1.05 11.59 19.68
CA LYS A 153 0.27 11.26 20.90
C LYS A 153 -0.89 12.21 21.13
N LYS A 154 -0.74 13.49 20.81
CA LYS A 154 -1.83 14.48 20.91
C LYS A 154 -2.95 14.15 19.92
N GLN A 155 -2.61 13.98 18.63
CA GLN A 155 -3.61 13.72 17.60
C GLN A 155 -4.29 12.36 17.74
N LEU A 156 -3.56 11.32 18.15
CA LEU A 156 -4.17 10.02 18.43
C LEU A 156 -5.25 10.08 19.52
N ARG A 157 -5.09 10.98 20.49
CA ARG A 157 -6.07 11.19 21.55
C ARG A 157 -7.31 11.95 21.08
N GLU A 158 -7.12 12.87 20.13
CA GLU A 158 -8.20 13.65 19.53
C GLU A 158 -9.04 12.79 18.57
N GLU A 159 -8.37 12.00 17.71
CA GLU A 159 -9.04 11.22 16.65
C GLU A 159 -9.60 9.87 17.16
N PHE A 160 -8.91 9.21 18.10
CA PHE A 160 -9.25 7.87 18.59
C PHE A 160 -9.36 7.81 20.12
N PRO A 161 -10.29 8.54 20.76
CA PRO A 161 -10.39 8.58 22.22
C PRO A 161 -10.69 7.22 22.87
N ASN A 162 -11.38 6.32 22.15
CA ASN A 162 -11.88 5.04 22.68
C ASN A 162 -11.07 3.81 22.23
N GLU A 163 -9.99 3.98 21.45
CA GLU A 163 -9.16 2.86 20.97
C GLU A 163 -7.82 2.76 21.73
N SER A 164 -7.24 1.56 21.74
CA SER A 164 -5.92 1.34 22.35
C SER A 164 -4.80 1.94 21.51
N HIS A 165 -4.09 2.93 22.07
CA HIS A 165 -2.91 3.55 21.43
C HIS A 165 -1.61 2.76 21.66
N ARG A 166 -1.69 1.55 22.22
CA ARG A 166 -0.53 0.82 22.73
C ARG A 166 0.46 0.52 21.60
N GLY A 167 1.65 1.11 21.70
CA GLY A 167 2.71 0.99 20.70
C GLY A 167 2.44 1.70 19.37
N ALA A 168 1.40 2.54 19.26
CA ALA A 168 1.12 3.35 18.07
C ALA A 168 2.23 4.40 17.83
N VAL A 169 2.67 5.05 18.92
CA VAL A 169 3.72 6.08 18.86
C VAL A 169 5.08 5.48 18.51
N SER A 170 5.49 4.39 19.15
CA SER A 170 6.77 3.73 18.87
C SER A 170 6.86 3.21 17.43
N TYR A 171 5.75 2.75 16.87
CA TYR A 171 5.66 2.38 15.47
C TYR A 171 5.77 3.58 14.52
N GLY A 172 5.12 4.70 14.84
CA GLY A 172 5.26 5.94 14.06
C GLY A 172 6.69 6.45 14.04
N VAL A 173 7.39 6.37 15.18
CA VAL A 173 8.82 6.70 15.32
C VAL A 173 9.69 5.76 14.51
N MET A 174 9.46 4.44 14.59
CA MET A 174 10.19 3.46 13.78
C MET A 174 9.97 3.67 12.27
N ARG A 175 8.77 4.10 11.88
CA ARG A 175 8.43 4.37 10.48
C ARG A 175 9.11 5.65 9.99
N SER A 176 9.22 6.69 10.81
CA SER A 176 9.82 7.98 10.40
C SER A 176 11.32 7.90 10.12
N THR A 177 12.03 6.95 10.72
CA THR A 177 13.47 6.72 10.46
C THR A 177 13.73 5.94 9.17
N GLN A 178 12.75 5.20 8.66
CA GLN A 178 12.89 4.47 7.39
C GLN A 178 12.78 5.44 6.21
N ILE A 179 13.61 5.25 5.18
CA ILE A 179 13.54 6.03 3.94
C ILE A 179 12.18 5.79 3.27
N ARG A 180 11.46 6.85 2.92
CA ARG A 180 10.09 6.80 2.39
C ARG A 180 9.88 5.87 1.19
N ARG A 181 10.90 5.72 0.33
CA ARG A 181 10.86 4.80 -0.83
C ARG A 181 10.95 3.32 -0.45
N LEU A 182 11.61 3.01 0.67
CA LEU A 182 11.81 1.64 1.15
C LEU A 182 10.77 1.22 2.19
N ARG A 183 9.87 2.13 2.59
CA ARG A 183 8.77 1.84 3.53
C ARG A 183 7.77 0.86 2.90
N LEU A 184 7.51 -0.22 3.63
CA LEU A 184 6.41 -1.15 3.42
C LEU A 184 5.45 -0.99 4.62
N PRO A 185 4.11 -0.94 4.46
CA PRO A 185 3.31 -0.71 3.24
C PRO A 185 3.64 0.63 2.57
N LYS A 186 3.38 0.74 1.25
CA LYS A 186 3.66 1.96 0.50
C LYS A 186 2.90 3.18 1.07
N PRO A 187 3.54 4.36 1.10
CA PRO A 187 2.87 5.61 1.50
C PRO A 187 1.65 5.91 0.61
N GLN A 188 0.49 6.13 1.24
CA GLN A 188 -0.76 6.47 0.53
C GLN A 188 -0.92 7.98 0.28
N VAL A 189 -0.13 8.77 0.99
CA VAL A 189 -0.25 10.22 1.03
C VAL A 189 1.04 10.84 0.53
N ARG A 190 0.94 11.84 -0.32
CA ARG A 190 2.07 12.69 -0.74
C ARG A 190 2.47 13.62 0.42
N PRO A 191 3.71 14.16 0.43
CA PRO A 191 4.09 15.16 1.40
C PRO A 191 3.14 16.36 1.31
N GLY A 192 2.61 16.82 2.44
CA GLY A 192 1.59 17.86 2.49
C GLY A 192 0.14 17.34 2.49
N GLY A 193 -0.08 16.04 2.70
CA GLY A 193 -1.43 15.51 2.98
C GLY A 193 -2.30 15.22 1.75
N LYS A 194 -1.77 15.40 0.53
CA LYS A 194 -2.54 15.11 -0.69
C LYS A 194 -2.60 13.59 -0.93
N PRO A 195 -3.79 12.99 -1.17
CA PRO A 195 -3.88 11.57 -1.51
C PRO A 195 -3.14 11.27 -2.81
N MET A 196 -2.47 10.12 -2.90
CA MET A 196 -1.70 9.72 -4.07
C MET A 196 -2.59 9.42 -5.29
N ASN A 197 -3.83 8.97 -5.05
CA ASN A 197 -4.85 8.71 -6.05
C ASN A 197 -5.93 9.81 -5.96
N LYS A 198 -5.82 10.80 -6.86
CA LYS A 198 -6.98 11.47 -7.43
C LYS A 198 -7.29 10.70 -8.71
N ASP A 199 -8.56 10.38 -8.93
CA ASP A 199 -9.05 9.69 -10.13
C ASP A 199 -8.40 10.18 -11.43
#